data_AF-A0A4Y2W7L2-F1
#
_entry.id   AF-A0A4Y2W7L2-F1
#
_cell.length_a   1.000
_cell.length_b   1.000
_cell.length_c   1.000
_cell.angle_alpha   90.00
_cell.angle_beta   90.00
_cell.angle_gamma   90.00
#
_symmetry.space_group_name_H-M   'P 1'
#
loop_
_entity.id
_entity.type
_entity.pdbx_description
1 polymer ?
#
loop_
_entity_poly.entity_id
_entity_poly.type
_entity_poly.pdbx_seq_one_letter_code
_entity_poly.pdbx_strand_id
1 'polypeptide(L)'
;MGRKRKGRDSEPELQGNLASLYIGGTDTILSSLGWLFRIMCAHKDIQEKVYQELMEVVGKDGRARYDERDKIPYTSAVLMEAQRYASIIPFSGNRMHVSKLLFYIFALHIDLDSGSDSVAKMGSKNL
;
A
#
# COMPACT_ATOMS: atom_id res chain seq x y z
N MET A 1 22.26 -3.71 -41.24
CA MET A 1 22.05 -2.43 -40.53
C MET A 1 21.48 -2.77 -39.14
N GLY A 2 22.33 -2.86 -38.12
CA GLY A 2 21.89 -3.31 -36.78
C GLY A 2 21.14 -2.21 -36.04
N ARG A 3 19.91 -2.47 -35.61
CA ARG A 3 19.18 -1.60 -34.66
C ARG A 3 20.02 -1.47 -33.40
N LYS A 4 20.67 -0.32 -33.19
CA LYS A 4 21.25 0.02 -31.88
C LYS A 4 20.10 -0.02 -30.88
N ARG A 5 20.13 -0.95 -29.93
CA ARG A 5 19.22 -0.93 -28.78
C ARG A 5 19.47 0.38 -28.05
N LYS A 6 18.49 1.28 -28.06
CA LYS A 6 18.53 2.50 -27.25
C LYS A 6 18.75 2.05 -25.81
N GLY A 7 19.86 2.47 -25.20
CA GLY A 7 20.20 2.11 -23.83
C GLY A 7 19.11 2.63 -22.90
N ARG A 8 18.80 1.85 -21.85
CA ARG A 8 17.76 2.10 -20.85
C ARG A 8 18.05 3.33 -19.94
N ASP A 9 19.11 4.05 -20.26
CA ASP A 9 19.68 5.15 -19.50
C ASP A 9 19.60 6.45 -20.33
N SER A 10 18.56 6.59 -21.14
CA SER A 10 18.36 7.83 -21.90
C SER A 10 17.96 8.96 -20.94
N GLU A 11 18.48 10.17 -21.15
CA GLU A 11 18.14 11.35 -20.34
C GLU A 11 16.63 11.54 -20.02
N PRO A 12 15.69 11.41 -20.98
CA PRO A 12 14.25 11.51 -20.67
C PRO A 12 13.72 10.38 -19.77
N GLU A 13 14.34 9.19 -19.80
CA GLU A 13 13.95 8.08 -18.93
C GLU A 13 14.40 8.36 -17.49
N LEU A 14 15.61 8.91 -17.31
CA LEU A 14 16.10 9.33 -16.00
C LEU A 14 15.23 10.44 -15.40
N GLN A 15 14.87 11.45 -16.20
CA GLN A 15 13.96 12.52 -15.79
C GLN A 15 12.59 11.96 -15.38
N GLY A 16 12.02 11.04 -16.18
CA GLY A 16 10.76 10.39 -15.86
C GLY A 16 10.80 9.56 -14.58
N ASN A 17 11.89 8.83 -14.34
CA ASN A 17 12.10 8.05 -13.11
C ASN A 17 12.21 8.95 -11.88
N LEU A 18 12.95 10.05 -11.98
CA LEU A 18 13.08 11.02 -10.89
C LEU A 18 11.72 11.66 -10.54
N ALA A 19 10.96 12.08 -11.55
CA ALA A 19 9.62 12.63 -11.34
C ALA A 19 8.68 11.60 -10.68
N SER A 20 8.74 10.34 -11.13
CA SER A 20 7.93 9.26 -10.55
C SER A 20 8.30 8.98 -9.09
N LEU A 21 9.59 8.96 -8.76
CA LEU A 21 10.07 8.78 -7.38
C LEU A 21 9.62 9.95 -6.49
N TYR A 22 9.73 11.19 -6.99
CA TYR A 22 9.36 12.38 -6.25
C TYR A 22 7.86 12.41 -5.92
N ILE A 23 7.00 12.18 -6.92
CA ILE A 23 5.54 12.16 -6.73
C ILE A 23 5.14 11.00 -5.83
N GLY A 24 5.67 9.80 -6.07
CA GLY A 24 5.32 8.61 -5.30
C GLY A 24 5.78 8.68 -3.83
N GLY A 25 6.86 9.38 -3.54
CA GLY A 25 7.43 9.51 -2.20
C GLY A 25 6.94 10.72 -1.40
N THR A 26 6.64 11.84 -2.05
CA THR A 26 6.35 13.10 -1.34
C THR A 26 4.94 13.11 -0.75
N ASP A 27 3.92 13.03 -1.59
CA ASP A 27 2.52 13.20 -1.17
C ASP A 27 2.07 12.07 -0.24
N THR A 28 2.57 10.85 -0.46
CA THR A 28 2.23 9.66 0.35
C THR A 28 2.80 9.75 1.76
N ILE A 29 4.07 10.15 1.92
CA ILE A 29 4.71 10.31 3.24
C ILE A 29 4.11 11.51 3.97
N LEU A 30 3.89 12.64 3.29
CA LEU A 30 3.29 13.82 3.90
C LEU A 30 1.89 13.51 4.46
N SER A 31 1.06 12.84 3.65
CA SER A 31 -0.28 12.41 4.08
C SER A 31 -0.21 11.43 5.25
N SER A 32 0.74 10.48 5.24
CA SER A 32 0.93 9.52 6.34
C SER A 32 1.28 10.20 7.65
N LEU A 33 2.22 11.14 7.63
CA LEU A 33 2.60 11.91 8.82
C LEU A 33 1.45 12.79 9.31
N GLY A 34 0.72 13.44 8.40
CA GLY A 34 -0.45 14.26 8.74
C GLY A 34 -1.51 13.47 9.50
N TRP A 35 -1.83 12.26 9.04
CA TRP A 35 -2.75 11.37 9.74
C TRP A 35 -2.22 10.87 11.07
N LEU A 36 -0.93 10.50 11.14
CA LEU A 36 -0.29 10.08 12.38
C LEU A 36 -0.37 11.17 13.46
N PHE A 37 0.00 12.40 13.12
CA PHE A 37 -0.11 13.53 14.05
C PHE A 37 -1.55 13.82 14.44
N ARG A 38 -2.50 13.73 13.50
CA ARG A 38 -3.93 13.90 13.79
C ARG A 38 -4.41 12.89 14.82
N ILE A 39 -4.04 11.61 14.67
CA ILE A 39 -4.39 10.54 15.61
C ILE A 39 -3.77 10.80 16.98
N MET A 40 -2.49 11.16 17.06
CA MET A 40 -1.83 11.48 18.32
C MET A 40 -2.42 12.73 19.02
N CYS A 41 -2.86 13.72 18.25
CA CYS A 41 -3.58 14.87 18.79
C CYS A 41 -4.94 14.51 19.38
N ALA A 42 -5.65 13.56 18.78
CA ALA A 42 -6.95 13.09 19.27
C ALA A 42 -6.83 12.09 20.45
N HIS A 43 -5.77 11.28 20.48
CA HIS A 43 -5.54 10.22 21.46
C HIS A 43 -4.26 10.47 22.26
N LYS A 44 -4.37 11.29 23.30
CA LYS A 44 -3.23 11.70 24.14
C LYS A 44 -2.61 10.55 24.94
N ASP A 45 -3.40 9.54 25.27
CA ASP A 45 -2.93 8.31 25.91
C ASP A 45 -1.98 7.50 25.00
N ILE A 46 -2.27 7.45 23.69
CA ILE A 46 -1.39 6.80 22.71
C ILE A 46 -0.12 7.63 22.53
N GLN A 47 -0.25 8.96 22.41
CA GLN A 47 0.89 9.87 22.29
C GLN A 47 1.87 9.73 23.46
N GLU A 48 1.36 9.65 24.70
CA GLU A 48 2.18 9.48 25.90
C GLU A 48 2.95 8.15 25.90
N LYS A 49 2.29 7.05 25.55
CA LYS A 49 2.94 5.73 25.47
C LYS A 49 4.04 5.67 24.40
N VAL A 50 3.79 6.27 23.23
CA VAL A 50 4.81 6.39 22.18
C VAL A 50 5.99 7.22 22.68
N TYR A 51 5.74 8.33 23.37
CA TYR A 51 6.79 9.17 23.92
C TYR A 51 7.64 8.42 24.96
N GLN A 52 7.00 7.67 25.87
CA GLN A 52 7.71 6.86 26.87
C GLN A 52 8.62 5.83 26.22
N GLU A 53 8.11 5.04 25.28
CA GLU A 53 8.90 4.04 24.56
C GLU A 53 10.09 4.67 23.82
N LEU A 54 9.87 5.81 23.16
CA LEU A 54 10.94 6.54 22.46
C LEU A 54 12.00 7.08 23.43
N MET A 55 11.59 7.58 24.60
CA MET A 55 12.53 8.07 25.62
C MET A 55 13.36 6.94 26.23
N GLU A 56 12.80 5.74 26.37
CA GLU A 56 13.52 4.56 26.86
C GLU A 56 14.56 4.05 25.86
N VAL A 57 14.23 4.06 24.56
CA VAL A 57 15.10 3.47 23.53
C VAL A 57 16.07 4.47 22.92
N VAL A 58 15.58 5.64 22.49
CA VAL A 58 16.35 6.65 21.75
C VAL A 58 17.04 7.61 22.72
N GLY A 59 16.50 7.78 23.92
CA GLY A 59 17.02 8.70 24.92
C GLY A 59 16.82 10.18 24.57
N LYS A 60 17.34 11.06 25.42
CA LYS A 60 17.16 12.52 25.32
C LYS A 60 17.96 13.16 24.19
N ASP A 61 18.94 12.47 23.64
CA ASP A 61 19.79 12.98 22.55
C ASP A 61 19.04 13.00 21.21
N GLY A 62 17.88 12.34 21.12
CA GLY A 62 16.92 12.46 20.02
C GLY A 62 17.40 11.91 18.67
N ARG A 63 18.51 11.16 18.65
CA ARG A 63 19.08 10.58 17.43
C ARG A 63 18.59 9.16 17.22
N ALA A 64 17.38 9.02 16.69
CA ALA A 64 16.85 7.72 16.30
C ALA A 64 17.71 7.09 15.20
N ARG A 65 18.18 5.86 15.44
CA ARG A 65 18.92 5.07 14.45
C ARG A 65 18.03 3.97 13.89
N TYR A 66 18.28 3.58 12.65
CA TYR A 66 17.51 2.50 12.03
C TYR A 66 17.65 1.17 12.79
N ASP A 67 18.82 0.93 13.39
CA ASP A 67 19.11 -0.26 14.21
C ASP A 67 18.24 -0.36 15.48
N GLU A 68 17.59 0.73 15.88
CA GLU A 68 16.70 0.79 17.05
C GLU A 68 15.24 0.51 16.70
N ARG A 69 14.91 0.36 15.41
CA ARG A 69 13.54 0.15 14.93
C ARG A 69 12.85 -1.04 15.60
N ASP A 70 13.57 -2.14 15.79
CA ASP A 70 13.01 -3.35 16.37
C ASP A 70 12.82 -3.24 17.89
N LYS A 71 13.39 -2.20 18.52
CA LYS A 71 13.25 -1.90 19.95
C LYS A 71 12.05 -1.01 20.27
N ILE A 72 11.34 -0.50 19.26
CA ILE A 72 10.16 0.37 19.41
C ILE A 72 8.88 -0.30 18.86
N PRO A 73 8.51 -1.50 19.35
CA PRO A 73 7.39 -2.27 18.80
C PRO A 73 6.05 -1.55 18.92
N TYR A 74 5.82 -0.77 19.99
CA TYR A 74 4.56 -0.03 20.17
C TYR A 74 4.45 1.11 19.16
N THR A 75 5.51 1.90 18.99
CA THR A 75 5.57 2.98 18.01
C THR A 75 5.40 2.43 16.59
N SER A 76 6.04 1.30 16.27
CA SER A 76 5.84 0.63 14.98
C SER A 76 4.39 0.18 14.78
N ALA A 77 3.74 -0.36 15.82
CA ALA A 77 2.34 -0.75 15.75
C ALA A 77 1.41 0.46 15.54
N VAL A 78 1.65 1.58 16.23
CA VAL A 78 0.89 2.83 16.04
C VAL A 78 1.05 3.37 14.63
N LEU A 79 2.27 3.34 14.07
CA LEU A 79 2.51 3.76 12.69
C LEU A 79 1.74 2.88 11.68
N MET A 80 1.79 1.56 11.87
CA MET A 80 1.04 0.62 11.02
C MET A 80 -0.47 0.85 11.12
N GLU A 81 -0.98 1.10 12.33
CA GLU A 81 -2.40 1.37 12.55
C GLU A 81 -2.83 2.71 11.94
N ALA A 82 -1.98 3.74 12.01
CA ALA A 82 -2.24 5.01 11.33
C ALA A 82 -2.34 4.83 9.82
N GLN A 83 -1.47 4.00 9.21
CA GLN A 83 -1.54 3.67 7.78
C GLN A 83 -2.83 2.90 7.44
N ARG A 84 -3.22 1.94 8.28
CA ARG A 84 -4.48 1.18 8.12
C ARG A 84 -5.71 2.09 8.21
N TYR A 85 -5.70 3.04 9.15
CA TYR A 85 -6.81 3.97 9.39
C TYR A 85 -6.93 5.02 8.28
N ALA A 86 -5.81 5.60 7.86
CA ALA A 86 -5.79 6.70 6.88
C ALA A 86 -6.17 6.25 5.47
N SER A 87 -5.83 5.02 5.08
CA SER A 87 -6.06 4.47 3.73
C SER A 87 -5.79 5.48 2.60
N ILE A 88 -4.60 6.12 2.61
CA ILE A 88 -4.23 7.26 1.75
C ILE A 88 -4.39 6.95 0.26
N ILE A 89 -4.14 5.69 -0.12
CA ILE A 89 -4.38 5.18 -1.47
C ILE A 89 -5.39 4.04 -1.32
N PRO A 90 -6.71 4.31 -1.36
CA PRO A 90 -7.74 3.28 -1.17
C PRO A 90 -7.83 2.33 -2.36
N PHE A 91 -7.45 2.78 -3.56
CA PHE A 91 -7.38 1.97 -4.77
C PHE A 91 -5.94 1.91 -5.25
N SER A 92 -5.37 0.71 -5.34
CA SER A 92 -4.07 0.54 -6.00
C SER A 92 -4.17 0.91 -7.48
N GLY A 93 -3.07 1.37 -8.08
CA GLY A 93 -3.03 1.65 -9.52
C GLY A 93 -3.51 0.45 -10.35
N ASN A 94 -4.14 0.76 -11.50
CA ASN A 94 -4.69 -0.27 -12.40
C ASN A 94 -3.62 -1.30 -12.77
N ARG A 95 -3.82 -2.55 -12.33
CA ARG A 95 -2.93 -3.66 -12.66
C ARG A 95 -3.35 -4.26 -13.99
N MET A 96 -2.47 -4.16 -14.99
CA MET A 96 -2.64 -4.86 -16.25
C MET A 96 -2.03 -6.26 -16.13
N HIS A 97 -2.83 -7.30 -16.34
CA HIS A 97 -2.33 -8.68 -16.45
C HIS A 97 -1.54 -8.82 -17.76
N VAL A 98 -0.28 -9.23 -17.66
CA VAL A 98 0.64 -9.36 -18.81
C VAL A 98 0.28 -10.51 -19.76
N SER A 99 -0.62 -11.41 -19.34
CA SER A 99 -1.08 -12.55 -20.13
C SER A 99 -2.59 -12.46 -20.32
N LYS A 100 -3.06 -12.16 -21.54
CA LYS A 100 -4.50 -12.15 -21.87
C LYS A 100 -5.16 -13.51 -21.60
N LEU A 101 -4.44 -14.61 -21.77
CA LEU A 101 -5.02 -15.95 -21.83
C LEU A 101 -5.59 -16.45 -20.49
N LEU A 102 -4.91 -16.19 -19.37
CA LEU A 102 -5.37 -16.66 -18.06
C LEU A 102 -6.54 -15.82 -17.51
N PHE A 103 -6.62 -14.54 -17.88
CA PHE A 103 -7.72 -13.68 -17.46
C PHE A 103 -9.04 -14.07 -18.17
N TYR A 104 -8.98 -14.40 -19.46
CA TYR A 104 -10.16 -14.91 -20.17
C TYR A 104 -10.65 -16.25 -19.62
N ILE A 105 -9.74 -17.18 -19.28
CA ILE A 105 -10.12 -18.49 -18.71
C ILE A 105 -10.68 -18.33 -17.29
N PHE A 106 -10.08 -17.47 -16.45
CA PHE A 106 -10.55 -17.25 -15.09
C PHE A 106 -11.86 -16.45 -15.04
N ALA A 107 -12.03 -15.45 -15.91
CA ALA A 107 -13.30 -14.72 -16.06
C ALA A 107 -14.42 -15.62 -16.59
N LEU A 108 -14.15 -16.48 -17.59
CA LEU A 108 -15.12 -17.48 -18.07
C LEU A 108 -15.48 -18.53 -17.00
N HIS A 109 -14.57 -18.87 -16.09
CA HIS A 109 -14.85 -19.84 -15.03
C HIS A 109 -15.77 -19.25 -13.94
N ILE A 110 -15.62 -17.96 -13.62
CA ILE A 110 -16.50 -17.26 -12.67
C ILE A 110 -17.91 -17.06 -13.26
N ASP A 111 -18.02 -16.76 -14.56
CA ASP A 111 -19.33 -16.63 -15.23
C ASP A 111 -20.07 -17.97 -15.37
N LEU A 112 -19.36 -19.10 -15.48
CA LEU A 112 -19.98 -20.43 -15.55
C LEU A 112 -20.55 -20.91 -14.21
N ASP A 113 -19.91 -20.57 -13.08
CA ASP A 113 -20.43 -20.89 -11.75
C ASP A 113 -21.66 -20.03 -11.38
N SER A 114 -21.69 -18.76 -11.81
CA SER A 114 -22.86 -17.89 -11.58
C SER A 114 -24.10 -18.28 -12.41
N GLY A 115 -23.93 -19.06 -13.48
CA GLY A 115 -25.03 -19.54 -14.34
C GLY A 115 -25.68 -20.84 -13.87
N SER A 116 -25.00 -21.66 -13.06
CA SER A 116 -25.48 -22.96 -12.60
C SER A 116 -26.61 -22.85 -11.56
N ASP A 117 -26.51 -21.89 -10.63
CA ASP A 117 -27.48 -21.73 -9.54
C ASP A 117 -28.85 -21.17 -9.99
N SER A 118 -28.90 -20.52 -11.15
CA SER A 118 -30.15 -20.03 -11.74
C SER A 118 -30.94 -21.13 -12.48
N VAL A 119 -30.28 -22.17 -12.99
CA VAL A 119 -30.96 -23.26 -13.71
C VAL A 119 -31.54 -24.28 -12.72
N ALA A 120 -30.88 -24.52 -11.58
CA ALA A 120 -31.37 -25.43 -10.55
C ALA A 120 -32.69 -24.97 -9.89
N LYS A 121 -32.96 -23.65 -9.80
CA LYS A 121 -34.23 -23.11 -9.27
C LYS A 121 -35.40 -23.15 -10.26
N MET A 122 -35.14 -23.32 -11.56
CA MET A 122 -36.20 -23.39 -12.58
C MET A 122 -36.77 -24.81 -12.73
N GLY A 123 -35.99 -25.85 -12.37
CA GLY A 123 -36.40 -27.26 -12.50
C GLY A 123 -37.29 -27.82 -11.36
N SER A 124 -37.46 -27.10 -10.25
CA SER A 124 -38.21 -27.61 -9.08
C SER A 124 -39.65 -27.08 -8.95
N LYS A 125 -40.19 -26.41 -9.98
CA LYS A 125 -41.58 -25.92 -9.98
C LYS A 125 -42.53 -26.67 -10.91
N ASN A 126 -42.09 -27.78 -11.51
CA ASN A 126 -42.94 -28.65 -12.32
C ASN A 126 -42.71 -30.11 -11.93
N LEU A 127 -43.07 -30.45 -10.69
CA LEU A 127 -43.54 -31.77 -10.24
C LEU A 127 -44.45 -31.54 -9.04
#